data_AF-W0T568-F1
#
_entry.id   AF-W0T568-F1
#
_cell.length_a   1.000
_cell.length_b   1.000
_cell.length_c   1.000
_cell.angle_alpha   90.00
_cell.angle_beta   90.00
_cell.angle_gamma   90.00
#
_symmetry.space_group_name_H-M   'P 1'
#
loop_
_entity.id
_entity.type
_entity.pdbx_description
1 polymer ?
#
loop_
_entity_poly.entity_id
_entity_poly.type
_entity_poly.pdbx_seq_one_letter_code
_entity_poly.pdbx_strand_id
1 'polypeptide(L)'
;MVVGHRDRVEQEEHPLAVVNGVSMMENRELIRLDVSRLQWPDKDNGPAAEAVQEILYGWVRTSGLEYKQGMHELCLAVYVEAAGSRSRSDVMFREMMEWLYPLFYADGGVSRWIDAELMQCVRPAAAAGQAAGQAAAGAGPLPLLHPLPLRRVAALLERYSGSHEVWCVRWCRLLFMRELAGPQEYWPVWRAVMRADASARGRVVACVAVVLMACVLPELCAAQDESEWLGVLLHYPGLRGVSVDDIVLWAAELEAQRQEVPEVPEVGPPVLTLEDRILQQTNREWYAKHKDSDISRIRMEARLQRRVNWRLHQTGLK
;
A
#
# COMPACT_ATOMS: atom_id res chain seq x y z
N MET A 1 -1.66 40.06 17.15
CA MET A 1 -0.77 39.58 16.08
C MET A 1 -1.59 39.53 14.79
N VAL A 2 -1.29 40.42 13.86
CA VAL A 2 -1.99 40.54 12.58
C VAL A 2 -1.39 39.50 11.63
N VAL A 3 -2.18 38.50 11.26
CA VAL A 3 -1.81 37.54 10.20
C VAL A 3 -1.86 38.30 8.88
N GLY A 4 -0.69 38.67 8.37
CA GLY A 4 -0.57 39.30 7.06
C GLY A 4 -1.00 38.33 5.97
N HIS A 5 -2.18 38.57 5.40
CA HIS A 5 -2.54 38.05 4.08
C HIS A 5 -1.53 38.63 3.09
N ARG A 6 -0.56 37.81 2.66
CA ARG A 6 0.24 38.12 1.48
C ARG A 6 -0.65 37.91 0.27
N ASP A 7 -1.15 39.01 -0.28
CA ASP A 7 -1.63 39.05 -1.66
C ASP A 7 -0.49 38.60 -2.57
N ARG A 8 -0.50 37.32 -2.95
CA ARG A 8 0.34 36.82 -4.04
C ARG A 8 -0.22 37.46 -5.31
N VAL A 9 0.48 38.48 -5.80
CA VAL A 9 0.31 38.99 -7.16
C VAL A 9 0.37 37.79 -8.10
N GLU A 10 -0.74 37.50 -8.77
CA GLU A 10 -0.79 36.55 -9.88
C GLU A 10 0.08 37.10 -11.00
N GLN A 11 1.39 36.85 -10.94
CA GLN A 11 2.21 36.96 -12.13
C GLN A 11 1.70 35.88 -13.09
N GLU A 12 1.11 36.30 -14.20
CA GLU A 12 0.78 35.43 -15.33
C GLU A 12 2.09 34.78 -15.81
N GLU A 13 2.39 33.61 -15.28
CA GLU A 13 3.58 32.86 -15.65
C GLU A 13 3.48 32.39 -17.11
N HIS A 14 4.59 32.53 -17.82
CA HIS A 14 4.69 32.24 -19.24
C HIS A 14 4.32 30.78 -19.51
N PRO A 15 3.52 30.46 -20.55
CA PRO A 15 3.11 29.09 -20.89
C PRO A 15 4.27 28.12 -21.23
N LEU A 16 5.51 28.62 -21.24
CA LEU A 16 6.74 27.87 -21.45
C LEU A 16 7.53 27.66 -20.16
N ALA A 17 6.98 27.99 -18.99
CA ALA A 17 7.60 27.65 -17.72
C ALA A 17 7.82 26.13 -17.66
N VAL A 18 9.06 25.73 -17.39
CA VAL A 18 9.49 24.34 -17.34
C VAL A 18 9.54 23.90 -15.88
N VAL A 19 8.81 22.83 -15.56
CA VAL A 19 8.76 22.21 -14.24
C VAL A 19 9.36 20.81 -14.36
N ASN A 20 10.52 20.60 -13.76
CA ASN A 20 11.28 19.33 -13.84
C ASN A 20 11.48 18.80 -15.27
N GLY A 21 11.69 19.68 -16.25
CA GLY A 21 11.91 19.30 -17.64
C GLY A 21 10.64 19.09 -18.47
N VAL A 22 9.45 19.21 -17.87
CA VAL A 22 8.15 19.17 -18.56
C VAL A 22 7.55 20.57 -18.58
N SER A 23 7.04 21.01 -19.72
CA SER A 23 6.38 22.31 -19.80
C SER A 23 5.05 22.31 -19.02
N MET A 24 4.66 23.47 -18.50
CA MET A 24 3.33 23.62 -17.89
C MET A 24 2.18 23.31 -18.86
N MET A 25 2.41 23.51 -20.16
CA MET A 25 1.46 23.15 -21.22
C MET A 25 1.25 21.64 -21.32
N GLU A 26 2.32 20.85 -21.35
CA GLU A 26 2.26 19.38 -21.39
C GLU A 26 1.56 18.82 -20.14
N ASN A 27 1.88 19.33 -18.95
CA ASN A 27 1.18 18.93 -17.72
C ASN A 27 -0.34 19.18 -17.81
N ARG A 28 -0.74 20.33 -18.34
CA ARG A 28 -2.15 20.69 -18.51
C ARG A 28 -2.88 19.76 -19.48
N GLU A 29 -2.22 19.36 -20.57
CA GLU A 29 -2.77 18.41 -21.54
C GLU A 29 -2.93 17.00 -20.94
N LEU A 30 -1.92 16.52 -20.21
CA LEU A 30 -1.98 15.24 -19.50
C LEU A 30 -3.10 15.22 -18.47
N ILE A 31 -3.22 16.28 -17.66
CA ILE A 31 -4.30 16.43 -16.67
C ILE A 31 -5.67 16.37 -17.37
N ARG A 32 -5.88 17.15 -18.43
CA ARG A 32 -7.15 17.14 -19.18
C ARG A 32 -7.50 15.76 -19.72
N LEU A 33 -6.53 15.08 -20.32
CA LEU A 33 -6.70 13.74 -20.87
C LEU A 33 -7.11 12.74 -19.79
N ASP A 34 -6.40 12.71 -18.67
CA ASP A 34 -6.69 11.76 -17.59
C ASP A 34 -8.00 12.07 -16.85
N VAL A 35 -8.30 13.36 -16.61
CA VAL A 35 -9.58 13.76 -16.02
C VAL A 35 -10.76 13.38 -16.93
N SER A 36 -10.60 13.45 -18.26
CA SER A 36 -11.64 13.02 -19.20
C SER A 36 -11.94 11.51 -19.15
N ARG A 37 -11.02 10.70 -18.62
CA ARG A 37 -11.15 9.23 -18.48
C ARG A 37 -11.70 8.80 -17.13
N LEU A 38 -11.88 9.73 -16.18
CA LEU A 38 -12.42 9.42 -14.87
C LEU A 38 -13.81 8.82 -14.96
N GLN A 39 -14.09 7.87 -14.07
CA GLN A 39 -15.44 7.37 -13.84
C GLN A 39 -16.14 8.28 -12.84
N TRP A 40 -17.04 9.12 -13.33
CA TRP A 40 -17.76 10.09 -12.51
C TRP A 40 -18.98 9.44 -11.86
N PRO A 41 -19.30 9.78 -10.60
CA PRO A 41 -20.53 9.32 -9.96
C PRO A 41 -21.78 9.79 -10.71
N ASP A 42 -21.73 11.02 -11.23
CA ASP A 42 -22.85 11.70 -11.90
C ASP A 42 -22.59 11.90 -13.40
N LYS A 43 -23.67 11.95 -14.19
CA LYS A 43 -23.61 12.13 -15.64
C LYS A 43 -23.28 13.57 -16.08
N ASP A 44 -23.55 14.56 -15.23
CA ASP A 44 -23.20 15.96 -15.47
C ASP A 44 -21.96 16.33 -14.64
N ASN A 45 -20.80 16.04 -15.21
CA ASN A 45 -19.50 16.16 -14.55
C ASN A 45 -18.74 17.43 -14.97
N GLY A 46 -19.31 18.31 -15.78
CA GLY A 46 -18.61 19.48 -16.32
C GLY A 46 -17.96 20.35 -15.22
N PRO A 47 -18.75 20.85 -14.24
CA PRO A 47 -18.21 21.66 -13.15
C PRO A 47 -17.23 20.91 -12.25
N ALA A 48 -17.46 19.61 -12.00
CA ALA A 48 -16.58 18.79 -11.18
C ALA A 48 -15.24 18.49 -11.88
N ALA A 49 -15.27 18.22 -13.18
CA ALA A 49 -14.09 18.02 -14.01
C ALA A 49 -13.24 19.29 -14.07
N GLU A 50 -13.86 20.45 -14.24
CA GLU A 50 -13.16 21.74 -14.20
C GLU A 50 -12.50 21.96 -12.83
N ALA A 51 -13.23 21.73 -11.74
CA ALA A 51 -12.69 21.86 -10.39
C ALA A 51 -11.48 20.94 -10.14
N VAL A 52 -11.56 19.67 -10.54
CA VAL A 52 -10.44 18.71 -10.42
C VAL A 52 -9.25 19.14 -11.26
N GLN A 53 -9.45 19.62 -12.50
CA GLN A 53 -8.37 20.14 -13.34
C GLN A 53 -7.68 21.34 -12.70
N GLU A 54 -8.45 22.29 -12.16
CA GLU A 54 -7.93 23.48 -11.50
C GLU A 54 -7.13 23.15 -10.24
N ILE A 55 -7.58 22.18 -9.44
CA ILE A 55 -6.84 21.70 -8.24
C ILE A 55 -5.49 21.07 -8.66
N LEU A 56 -5.52 20.16 -9.64
CA LEU A 56 -4.31 19.49 -10.12
C LEU A 56 -3.32 20.49 -10.75
N TYR A 57 -3.82 21.41 -11.56
CA TYR A 57 -3.00 22.47 -12.16
C TYR A 57 -2.41 23.40 -11.10
N GLY A 58 -3.24 23.78 -10.11
CA GLY A 58 -2.82 24.55 -8.94
C GLY A 58 -1.68 23.87 -8.17
N TRP A 59 -1.78 22.56 -7.93
CA TRP A 59 -0.72 21.78 -7.30
C TRP A 59 0.58 21.81 -8.12
N VAL A 60 0.55 21.47 -9.42
CA VAL A 60 1.74 21.48 -10.29
C VAL A 60 2.41 22.85 -10.27
N ARG A 61 1.62 23.91 -10.47
CA ARG A 61 2.10 25.30 -10.47
C ARG A 61 2.75 25.68 -9.14
N THR A 62 2.13 25.36 -8.02
CA THR A 62 2.59 25.83 -6.70
C THR A 62 3.70 24.98 -6.10
N SER A 63 3.74 23.68 -6.39
CA SER A 63 4.78 22.77 -5.89
C SER A 63 6.04 22.78 -6.73
N GLY A 64 5.95 23.16 -8.01
CA GLY A 64 7.05 22.98 -8.96
C GLY A 64 7.36 21.51 -9.22
N LEU A 65 6.37 20.62 -9.05
CA LEU A 65 6.47 19.20 -9.34
C LEU A 65 5.59 18.83 -10.53
N GLU A 66 6.02 17.85 -11.32
CA GLU A 66 5.28 17.37 -12.48
C GLU A 66 4.03 16.57 -12.07
N TYR A 67 3.02 16.61 -12.93
CA TYR A 67 1.87 15.75 -12.85
C TYR A 67 2.26 14.30 -13.16
N LYS A 68 1.69 13.36 -12.39
CA LYS A 68 1.85 11.93 -12.63
C LYS A 68 0.49 11.25 -12.72
N GLN A 69 0.38 10.26 -13.61
CA GLN A 69 -0.83 9.46 -13.78
C GLN A 69 -1.26 8.83 -12.44
N GLY A 70 -2.56 8.87 -12.16
CA GLY A 70 -3.18 8.43 -10.90
C GLY A 70 -3.52 9.57 -9.95
N MET A 71 -2.83 10.72 -10.01
CA MET A 71 -3.15 11.88 -9.16
C MET A 71 -4.59 12.39 -9.35
N HIS A 72 -5.14 12.24 -10.54
CA HIS A 72 -6.53 12.62 -10.85
C HIS A 72 -7.57 11.76 -10.13
N GLU A 73 -7.29 10.47 -9.90
CA GLU A 73 -8.17 9.57 -9.13
C GLU A 73 -8.19 9.99 -7.66
N LEU A 74 -7.03 10.27 -7.07
CA LEU A 74 -6.91 10.79 -5.71
C LEU A 74 -7.64 12.14 -5.55
N CYS A 75 -7.43 13.06 -6.50
CA CYS A 75 -8.07 14.37 -6.48
C CYS A 75 -9.59 14.28 -6.58
N LEU A 76 -10.12 13.38 -7.42
CA LEU A 76 -11.56 13.12 -7.49
C LEU A 76 -12.09 12.58 -6.16
N ALA A 77 -11.41 11.60 -5.55
CA ALA A 77 -11.82 11.06 -4.26
C ALA A 77 -11.90 12.16 -3.19
N VAL A 78 -10.85 12.96 -3.06
CA VAL A 78 -10.81 14.12 -2.15
C VAL A 78 -11.92 15.12 -2.45
N TYR A 79 -12.22 15.38 -3.73
CA TYR A 79 -13.28 16.30 -4.13
C TYR A 79 -14.67 15.83 -3.72
N VAL A 80 -14.95 14.53 -3.90
CA VAL A 80 -16.21 13.91 -3.46
C VAL A 80 -16.34 13.97 -1.94
N GLU A 81 -15.27 13.65 -1.20
CA GLU A 81 -15.26 13.71 0.27
C GLU A 81 -15.43 15.14 0.82
N ALA A 82 -14.93 16.13 0.09
CA ALA A 82 -15.14 17.53 0.40
C ALA A 82 -16.54 18.05 0.00
N ALA A 83 -17.46 17.16 -0.37
CA ALA A 83 -18.81 17.47 -0.86
C ALA A 83 -18.81 18.45 -2.05
N GLY A 84 -17.83 18.30 -2.95
CA GLY A 84 -17.68 19.16 -4.13
C GLY A 84 -17.13 20.56 -3.84
N SER A 85 -16.66 20.83 -2.61
CA SER A 85 -16.03 22.12 -2.30
C SER A 85 -14.62 22.19 -2.87
N ARG A 86 -14.42 22.97 -3.95
CA ARG A 86 -13.10 23.14 -4.58
C ARG A 86 -12.03 23.62 -3.60
N SER A 87 -12.32 24.63 -2.76
CA SER A 87 -11.34 25.19 -1.82
C SER A 87 -10.92 24.20 -0.75
N ARG A 88 -11.87 23.44 -0.20
CA ARG A 88 -11.57 22.38 0.78
C ARG A 88 -10.79 21.23 0.14
N SER A 89 -11.15 20.87 -1.09
CA SER A 89 -10.47 19.82 -1.85
C SER A 89 -9.03 20.20 -2.19
N ASP A 90 -8.79 21.45 -2.57
CA ASP A 90 -7.44 21.97 -2.84
C ASP A 90 -6.53 21.85 -1.61
N VAL A 91 -7.02 22.22 -0.42
CA VAL A 91 -6.28 22.07 0.84
C VAL A 91 -6.00 20.60 1.14
N MET A 92 -7.03 19.74 1.12
CA MET A 92 -6.88 18.32 1.43
C MET A 92 -5.94 17.61 0.45
N PHE A 93 -6.05 17.92 -0.85
CA PHE A 93 -5.20 17.33 -1.89
C PHE A 93 -3.74 17.77 -1.71
N ARG A 94 -3.50 19.07 -1.43
CA ARG A 94 -2.14 19.58 -1.16
C ARG A 94 -1.51 18.92 0.05
N GLU A 95 -2.21 18.88 1.17
CA GLU A 95 -1.74 18.23 2.41
C GLU A 95 -1.44 16.75 2.21
N MET A 96 -2.21 16.06 1.37
CA MET A 96 -1.96 14.67 1.00
C MET A 96 -0.72 14.53 0.11
N MET A 97 -0.61 15.32 -0.95
CA MET A 97 0.47 15.19 -1.92
C MET A 97 1.83 15.61 -1.35
N GLU A 98 1.89 16.50 -0.36
CA GLU A 98 3.15 16.92 0.30
C GLU A 98 3.96 15.74 0.87
N TRP A 99 3.30 14.72 1.41
CA TRP A 99 3.99 13.52 1.92
C TRP A 99 3.88 12.34 0.95
N LEU A 100 2.80 12.23 0.18
CA LEU A 100 2.57 11.10 -0.72
C LEU A 100 3.48 11.16 -1.95
N TYR A 101 3.72 12.37 -2.49
CA TYR A 101 4.55 12.55 -3.68
C TYR A 101 5.98 12.05 -3.50
N PRO A 102 6.76 12.50 -2.50
CA PRO A 102 8.15 12.06 -2.33
C PRO A 102 8.27 10.54 -2.07
N LEU A 103 7.24 9.92 -1.49
CA LEU A 103 7.24 8.49 -1.22
C LEU A 103 6.91 7.65 -2.46
N PHE A 104 5.89 8.03 -3.24
CA PHE A 104 5.35 7.12 -4.26
C PHE A 104 5.38 7.66 -5.68
N TYR A 105 5.52 8.97 -5.88
CA TYR A 105 5.52 9.59 -7.21
C TYR A 105 6.90 10.05 -7.68
N ALA A 106 7.78 10.44 -6.75
CA ALA A 106 9.15 10.79 -7.05
C ALA A 106 9.96 9.57 -7.56
N ASP A 107 10.94 9.83 -8.41
CA ASP A 107 11.81 8.79 -8.95
C ASP A 107 12.57 8.03 -7.84
N GLY A 108 12.47 6.70 -7.91
CA GLY A 108 13.00 5.78 -6.89
C GLY A 108 12.34 5.90 -5.50
N GLY A 109 11.27 6.70 -5.34
CA GLY A 109 10.56 6.85 -4.07
C GLY A 109 10.03 5.50 -3.56
N VAL A 110 9.35 4.76 -4.44
CA VAL A 110 8.75 3.45 -4.10
C VAL A 110 9.83 2.45 -3.70
N SER A 111 10.95 2.37 -4.43
CA SER A 111 12.07 1.48 -4.11
C SER A 111 12.63 1.78 -2.72
N ARG A 112 12.90 3.06 -2.42
CA ARG A 112 13.38 3.49 -1.10
C ARG A 112 12.37 3.16 0.00
N TRP A 113 11.08 3.35 -0.25
CA TRP A 113 10.03 3.02 0.69
C TRP A 113 9.90 1.50 0.91
N ILE A 114 10.06 0.67 -0.13
CA ILE A 114 10.07 -0.80 0.01
C ILE A 114 11.17 -1.21 0.99
N ASP A 115 12.38 -0.70 0.80
CA ASP A 115 13.54 -1.06 1.62
C ASP A 115 13.43 -0.52 3.05
N ALA A 116 13.00 0.74 3.20
CA ALA A 116 12.94 1.43 4.48
C ALA A 116 11.74 1.00 5.34
N GLU A 117 10.60 0.72 4.72
CA GLU A 117 9.33 0.53 5.45
C GLU A 117 8.74 -0.87 5.21
N LEU A 118 8.49 -1.26 3.96
CA LEU A 118 7.79 -2.52 3.66
C LEU A 118 8.57 -3.74 4.17
N MET A 119 9.85 -3.85 3.82
CA MET A 119 10.66 -4.99 4.25
C MET A 119 10.94 -4.96 5.76
N GLN A 120 10.94 -3.77 6.37
CA GLN A 120 11.09 -3.64 7.82
C GLN A 120 9.80 -3.98 8.59
N CYS A 121 8.63 -3.99 7.95
CA CYS A 121 7.38 -4.44 8.58
C CYS A 121 7.37 -5.95 8.87
N VAL A 122 8.12 -6.73 8.10
CA VAL A 122 8.10 -8.20 8.15
C VAL A 122 9.40 -8.81 8.67
N ARG A 123 10.42 -7.98 8.92
CA ARG A 123 11.70 -8.40 9.50
C ARG A 123 11.67 -8.29 11.03
N PRO A 124 12.40 -9.15 11.76
CA PRO A 124 12.47 -9.05 13.20
C PRO A 124 13.25 -7.81 13.60
N ALA A 125 12.75 -7.02 14.56
CA ALA A 125 13.44 -5.84 15.09
C ALA A 125 14.89 -6.16 15.55
N ALA A 126 15.12 -7.36 16.09
CA ALA A 126 16.44 -7.83 16.51
C ALA A 126 17.44 -8.00 15.35
N ALA A 127 16.98 -8.35 14.14
CA ALA A 127 17.87 -8.49 12.98
C ALA A 127 18.34 -7.13 12.44
N ALA A 128 17.53 -6.07 12.59
CA ALA A 128 17.87 -4.72 12.17
C ALA A 128 18.98 -4.12 13.05
N GLY A 129 18.95 -4.35 14.37
CA GLY A 129 20.01 -3.94 15.29
C GLY A 129 21.28 -4.81 15.20
N GLN A 130 21.13 -6.11 14.94
CA GLN A 130 22.26 -7.03 14.83
C GLN A 130 23.05 -6.89 13.52
N ALA A 131 22.44 -6.53 12.39
CA ALA A 131 23.19 -6.24 11.16
C ALA A 131 24.17 -5.07 11.31
N ALA A 132 23.84 -4.08 12.16
CA ALA A 132 24.74 -2.96 12.48
C ALA A 132 25.84 -3.35 13.50
N GLY A 133 25.57 -4.32 14.40
CA GLY A 133 26.51 -4.75 15.45
C GLY A 133 27.38 -5.98 15.12
N GLN A 134 26.90 -6.91 14.30
CA GLN A 134 27.59 -8.16 13.96
C GLN A 134 28.73 -7.98 12.93
N ALA A 135 28.80 -6.81 12.28
CA ALA A 135 30.00 -6.42 11.55
C ALA A 135 31.22 -6.19 12.49
N ALA A 136 31.00 -6.04 13.81
CA ALA A 136 32.04 -5.70 14.77
C ALA A 136 32.44 -6.84 15.74
N ALA A 137 31.65 -7.92 15.86
CA ALA A 137 31.95 -8.98 16.82
C ALA A 137 31.49 -10.36 16.31
N GLY A 138 32.44 -11.29 16.15
CA GLY A 138 32.23 -12.66 15.67
C GLY A 138 31.48 -13.58 16.64
N ALA A 139 30.33 -13.14 17.14
CA ALA A 139 29.43 -13.94 17.96
C ALA A 139 28.47 -14.76 17.07
N GLY A 140 28.32 -16.05 17.38
CA GLY A 140 27.44 -16.98 16.67
C GLY A 140 25.97 -16.57 16.70
N PRO A 141 25.12 -17.19 15.85
CA PRO A 141 23.72 -16.82 15.72
C PRO A 141 22.96 -17.10 17.02
N LEU A 142 22.45 -16.03 17.65
CA LEU A 142 21.50 -16.13 18.75
C LEU A 142 20.18 -16.70 18.20
N PRO A 143 19.52 -17.62 18.92
CA PRO A 143 18.21 -18.13 18.52
C PRO A 143 17.19 -16.99 18.49
N LEU A 144 16.48 -16.85 17.37
CA LEU A 144 15.31 -15.98 17.25
C LEU A 144 14.23 -16.51 18.20
N LEU A 145 14.19 -15.99 19.43
CA LEU A 145 13.25 -16.40 20.46
C LEU A 145 11.83 -15.84 20.26
N HIS A 146 11.65 -14.87 19.36
CA HIS A 146 10.34 -14.29 19.07
C HIS A 146 9.83 -14.71 17.68
N PRO A 147 8.59 -15.21 17.58
CA PRO A 147 7.99 -15.49 16.28
C PRO A 147 7.84 -14.19 15.49
N LEU A 148 8.32 -14.21 14.25
CA LEU A 148 8.18 -13.11 13.31
C LEU A 148 6.69 -12.73 13.13
N PRO A 149 6.32 -11.44 13.22
CA PRO A 149 5.00 -11.02 12.80
C PRO A 149 4.85 -11.33 11.31
N LEU A 150 3.78 -12.05 10.95
CA LEU A 150 3.45 -12.38 9.57
C LEU A 150 4.57 -13.14 8.82
N ARG A 151 5.16 -14.15 9.49
CA ARG A 151 6.27 -14.98 8.97
C ARG A 151 6.06 -15.50 7.54
N ARG A 152 4.82 -15.83 7.16
CA ARG A 152 4.53 -16.38 5.84
C ARG A 152 4.54 -15.28 4.77
N VAL A 153 3.99 -14.12 5.09
CA VAL A 153 4.08 -12.95 4.20
C VAL A 153 5.54 -12.55 4.00
N ALA A 154 6.33 -12.53 5.08
CA ALA A 154 7.77 -12.23 5.04
C ALA A 154 8.52 -13.10 4.03
N ALA A 155 8.37 -14.42 4.12
CA ALA A 155 9.05 -15.36 3.24
C ALA A 155 8.58 -15.27 1.77
N LEU A 156 7.34 -14.83 1.51
CA LEU A 156 6.89 -14.56 0.14
C LEU A 156 7.50 -13.27 -0.43
N LEU A 157 7.57 -12.20 0.37
CA LEU A 157 8.21 -10.95 -0.02
C LEU A 157 9.71 -11.16 -0.30
N GLU A 158 10.42 -11.93 0.52
CA GLU A 158 11.83 -12.23 0.24
C GLU A 158 12.00 -13.02 -1.07
N ARG A 159 11.12 -13.99 -1.31
CA ARG A 159 11.16 -14.83 -2.51
C ARG A 159 10.91 -14.05 -3.81
N TYR A 160 10.01 -13.08 -3.79
CA TYR A 160 9.56 -12.33 -4.98
C TYR A 160 10.00 -10.86 -4.98
N SER A 161 11.15 -10.59 -4.36
CA SER A 161 11.71 -9.24 -4.22
C SER A 161 11.91 -8.49 -5.55
N GLY A 162 12.11 -9.20 -6.66
CA GLY A 162 12.31 -8.61 -7.99
C GLY A 162 11.10 -7.89 -8.58
N SER A 163 9.89 -8.15 -8.08
CA SER A 163 8.65 -7.59 -8.64
C SER A 163 7.91 -6.65 -7.69
N HIS A 164 8.50 -6.30 -6.55
CA HIS A 164 7.85 -5.47 -5.54
C HIS A 164 7.38 -4.12 -6.09
N GLU A 165 8.23 -3.43 -6.85
CA GLU A 165 7.92 -2.11 -7.39
C GLU A 165 6.65 -2.11 -8.25
N VAL A 166 6.42 -3.16 -9.03
CA VAL A 166 5.30 -3.23 -10.00
C VAL A 166 3.96 -3.12 -9.29
N TRP A 167 3.75 -3.91 -8.22
CA TRP A 167 2.48 -3.88 -7.49
C TRP A 167 2.47 -2.76 -6.44
N CYS A 168 3.60 -2.45 -5.79
CA CYS A 168 3.69 -1.37 -4.80
C CYS A 168 3.37 -0.01 -5.42
N VAL A 169 3.87 0.28 -6.63
CA VAL A 169 3.53 1.52 -7.36
C VAL A 169 2.00 1.65 -7.48
N ARG A 170 1.33 0.57 -7.90
CA ARG A 170 -0.12 0.59 -8.11
C ARG A 170 -0.88 0.77 -6.79
N TRP A 171 -0.55 -0.03 -5.77
CA TRP A 171 -1.25 -0.01 -4.49
C TRP A 171 -1.01 1.32 -3.77
N CYS A 172 0.24 1.76 -3.67
CA CYS A 172 0.59 2.87 -2.79
C CYS A 172 0.39 4.25 -3.43
N ARG A 173 0.55 4.41 -4.75
CA ARG A 173 0.28 5.72 -5.41
C ARG A 173 -1.17 6.14 -5.30
N LEU A 174 -2.08 5.18 -5.26
CA LEU A 174 -3.52 5.41 -5.14
C LEU A 174 -4.06 5.05 -3.76
N LEU A 175 -3.17 4.84 -2.78
CA LEU A 175 -3.53 4.49 -1.40
C LEU A 175 -4.62 3.41 -1.33
N PHE A 176 -4.42 2.33 -2.09
CA PHE A 176 -5.26 1.14 -2.17
C PHE A 176 -6.65 1.34 -2.78
N MET A 177 -6.94 2.48 -3.43
CA MET A 177 -8.24 2.73 -4.08
C MET A 177 -8.61 1.70 -5.15
N ARG A 178 -7.63 1.01 -5.75
CA ARG A 178 -7.88 0.00 -6.80
C ARG A 178 -8.03 -1.41 -6.25
N GLU A 179 -7.70 -1.60 -4.97
CA GLU A 179 -7.70 -2.87 -4.27
C GLU A 179 -8.90 -2.96 -3.31
N LEU A 180 -9.43 -1.80 -2.90
CA LEU A 180 -10.59 -1.63 -2.03
C LEU A 180 -11.80 -1.20 -2.87
N ALA A 181 -12.96 -1.78 -2.61
CA ALA A 181 -14.12 -1.74 -3.52
C ALA A 181 -14.78 -0.36 -3.65
N GLY A 182 -14.49 0.58 -2.75
CA GLY A 182 -15.04 1.94 -2.81
C GLY A 182 -14.69 2.81 -1.62
N PRO A 183 -15.26 4.03 -1.56
CA PRO A 183 -14.95 5.03 -0.54
C PRO A 183 -15.11 4.52 0.89
N GLN A 184 -16.13 3.70 1.14
CA GLN A 184 -16.38 3.09 2.45
C GLN A 184 -15.24 2.19 2.93
N GLU A 185 -14.42 1.66 2.01
CA GLU A 185 -13.27 0.81 2.33
C GLU A 185 -11.96 1.61 2.34
N TYR A 186 -11.68 2.46 1.35
CA TYR A 186 -10.38 3.17 1.34
C TYR A 186 -10.33 4.38 2.29
N TRP A 187 -11.45 5.05 2.61
CA TRP A 187 -11.42 6.22 3.52
C TRP A 187 -10.99 5.90 4.96
N PRO A 188 -11.45 4.81 5.60
CA PRO A 188 -10.91 4.40 6.91
C PRO A 188 -9.39 4.22 6.89
N VAL A 189 -8.84 3.59 5.85
CA VAL A 189 -7.40 3.44 5.65
C VAL A 189 -6.71 4.80 5.52
N TRP A 190 -7.23 5.69 4.67
CA TRP A 190 -6.66 7.02 4.47
C TRP A 190 -6.70 7.85 5.74
N ARG A 191 -7.79 7.77 6.51
CA ARG A 191 -7.90 8.45 7.81
C ARG A 191 -6.86 7.93 8.80
N ALA A 192 -6.60 6.62 8.84
CA ALA A 192 -5.54 6.07 9.68
C ALA A 192 -4.16 6.62 9.28
N VAL A 193 -3.86 6.63 7.98
CA VAL A 193 -2.59 7.17 7.45
C VAL A 193 -2.46 8.68 7.71
N MET A 194 -3.51 9.47 7.48
CA MET A 194 -3.46 10.93 7.65
C MET A 194 -3.36 11.35 9.12
N ARG A 195 -3.96 10.58 10.05
CA ARG A 195 -3.85 10.79 11.50
C ARG A 195 -2.50 10.43 12.07
N ALA A 196 -1.76 9.53 11.42
CA ALA A 196 -0.40 9.22 11.80
C ALA A 196 0.51 10.43 11.60
N ASP A 197 1.52 10.55 12.45
CA ASP A 197 2.57 11.55 12.31
C ASP A 197 3.20 11.48 10.91
N ALA A 198 3.65 12.61 10.38
CA ALA A 198 4.20 12.70 9.03
C ALA A 198 5.31 11.66 8.77
N SER A 199 6.15 11.37 9.77
CA SER A 199 7.21 10.37 9.70
C SER A 199 6.74 8.91 9.83
N ALA A 200 5.50 8.68 10.24
CA ALA A 200 4.89 7.36 10.42
C ALA A 200 3.97 6.95 9.25
N ARG A 201 3.54 7.89 8.41
CA ARG A 201 2.61 7.62 7.29
C ARG A 201 3.11 6.50 6.37
N GLY A 202 4.39 6.53 6.00
CA GLY A 202 5.02 5.47 5.20
C GLY A 202 4.95 4.09 5.86
N ARG A 203 5.17 4.01 7.18
CA ARG A 203 5.05 2.78 7.97
C ARG A 203 3.61 2.27 8.01
N VAL A 204 2.64 3.13 8.24
CA VAL A 204 1.23 2.74 8.27
C VAL A 204 0.79 2.17 6.92
N VAL A 205 1.18 2.81 5.80
CA VAL A 205 0.93 2.27 4.44
C VAL A 205 1.57 0.89 4.27
N ALA A 206 2.79 0.68 4.76
CA ALA A 206 3.46 -0.62 4.70
C ALA A 206 2.73 -1.69 5.52
N CYS A 207 2.31 -1.36 6.75
CA CYS A 207 1.53 -2.28 7.58
C CYS A 207 0.20 -2.67 6.91
N VAL A 208 -0.52 -1.71 6.31
CA VAL A 208 -1.75 -1.98 5.56
C VAL A 208 -1.48 -2.93 4.38
N ALA A 209 -0.44 -2.66 3.58
CA ALA A 209 -0.09 -3.51 2.44
C ALA A 209 0.19 -4.96 2.89
N VAL A 210 0.96 -5.14 3.96
CA VAL A 210 1.32 -6.46 4.51
C VAL A 210 0.09 -7.18 5.07
N VAL A 211 -0.82 -6.47 5.75
CA VAL A 211 -2.09 -7.05 6.24
C VAL A 211 -2.98 -7.48 5.07
N LEU A 212 -3.13 -6.67 4.03
CA LEU A 212 -3.86 -7.05 2.82
C LEU A 212 -3.25 -8.31 2.17
N MET A 213 -1.92 -8.41 2.09
CA MET A 213 -1.26 -9.62 1.61
C MET A 213 -1.57 -10.85 2.50
N ALA A 214 -1.64 -10.68 3.82
CA ALA A 214 -2.00 -11.75 4.74
C ALA A 214 -3.45 -12.25 4.52
N CYS A 215 -4.38 -11.35 4.17
CA CYS A 215 -5.76 -11.71 3.85
C CYS A 215 -5.90 -12.59 2.60
N VAL A 216 -4.93 -12.54 1.68
CA VAL A 216 -4.91 -13.33 0.42
C VAL A 216 -3.75 -14.32 0.38
N LEU A 217 -3.20 -14.64 1.56
CA LEU A 217 -2.06 -15.53 1.69
C LEU A 217 -2.28 -16.91 1.03
N PRO A 218 -3.47 -17.55 1.10
CA PRO A 218 -3.71 -18.80 0.41
C PRO A 218 -3.46 -18.73 -1.11
N GLU A 219 -3.93 -17.66 -1.76
CA GLU A 219 -3.74 -17.42 -3.20
C GLU A 219 -2.27 -17.21 -3.52
N LEU A 220 -1.58 -16.39 -2.72
CA LEU A 220 -0.16 -16.12 -2.89
C LEU A 220 0.70 -17.39 -2.67
N CYS A 221 0.28 -18.27 -1.76
CA CYS A 221 0.89 -19.58 -1.57
C CYS A 221 0.53 -20.56 -2.69
N ALA A 222 -0.64 -20.43 -3.32
CA ALA A 222 -1.01 -21.28 -4.45
C ALA A 222 -0.25 -20.92 -5.74
N ALA A 223 0.17 -19.66 -5.88
CA ALA A 223 0.92 -19.15 -7.02
C ALA A 223 2.21 -19.96 -7.28
N GLN A 224 2.45 -20.35 -8.52
CA GLN A 224 3.58 -21.23 -8.87
C GLN A 224 4.88 -20.47 -9.17
N ASP A 225 4.75 -19.29 -9.73
CA ASP A 225 5.84 -18.43 -10.16
C ASP A 225 5.55 -16.98 -9.76
N GLU A 226 6.39 -16.06 -10.24
CA GLU A 226 6.28 -14.63 -9.96
C GLU A 226 5.13 -13.97 -10.72
N SER A 227 4.83 -14.45 -11.93
CA SER A 227 3.76 -13.91 -12.76
C SER A 227 2.37 -14.20 -12.17
N GLU A 228 2.11 -15.42 -11.70
CA GLU A 228 0.87 -15.74 -11.00
C GLU A 228 0.75 -14.95 -9.69
N TRP A 229 1.86 -14.78 -8.96
CA TRP A 229 1.88 -14.03 -7.71
C TRP A 229 1.55 -12.55 -7.94
N LEU A 230 2.19 -11.92 -8.94
CA LEU A 230 1.83 -10.59 -9.41
C LEU A 230 0.37 -10.51 -9.88
N GLY A 231 -0.11 -11.55 -10.56
CA GLY A 231 -1.50 -11.64 -10.99
C GLY A 231 -2.48 -11.51 -9.83
N VAL A 232 -2.21 -12.17 -8.69
CA VAL A 232 -3.03 -12.05 -7.48
C VAL A 232 -2.99 -10.62 -6.93
N LEU A 233 -1.82 -9.99 -6.84
CA LEU A 233 -1.68 -8.65 -6.27
C LEU A 233 -2.26 -7.54 -7.17
N LEU A 234 -2.09 -7.66 -8.48
CA LEU A 234 -2.65 -6.71 -9.46
C LEU A 234 -4.16 -6.92 -9.69
N HIS A 235 -4.70 -8.06 -9.30
CA HIS A 235 -6.13 -8.37 -9.33
C HIS A 235 -6.60 -8.79 -7.95
N TYR A 236 -6.34 -7.93 -6.96
CA TYR A 236 -6.67 -8.19 -5.57
C TYR A 236 -8.15 -8.61 -5.42
N PRO A 237 -8.45 -9.75 -4.80
CA PRO A 237 -9.80 -10.34 -4.80
C PRO A 237 -10.79 -9.65 -3.84
N GLY A 238 -10.47 -8.44 -3.36
CA GLY A 238 -11.21 -7.71 -2.34
C GLY A 238 -11.07 -8.32 -0.93
N LEU A 239 -11.80 -7.77 0.04
CA LEU A 239 -11.66 -8.12 1.45
C LEU A 239 -12.35 -9.43 1.89
N ARG A 240 -13.10 -10.11 1.00
CA ARG A 240 -13.73 -11.44 1.26
C ARG A 240 -14.45 -11.59 2.60
N GLY A 241 -15.25 -10.59 2.98
CA GLY A 241 -16.04 -10.62 4.21
C GLY A 241 -15.30 -10.12 5.46
N VAL A 242 -14.08 -9.61 5.30
CA VAL A 242 -13.35 -8.88 6.34
C VAL A 242 -13.76 -7.42 6.29
N SER A 243 -13.99 -6.82 7.46
CA SER A 243 -14.27 -5.38 7.51
C SER A 243 -12.98 -4.59 7.31
N VAL A 244 -13.06 -3.43 6.68
CA VAL A 244 -11.90 -2.54 6.57
C VAL A 244 -11.41 -2.04 7.95
N ASP A 245 -12.31 -1.97 8.94
CA ASP A 245 -11.94 -1.61 10.31
C ASP A 245 -11.01 -2.67 10.93
N ASP A 246 -11.22 -3.95 10.65
CA ASP A 246 -10.30 -5.03 11.04
C ASP A 246 -8.92 -4.84 10.38
N ILE A 247 -8.89 -4.48 9.09
CA ILE A 247 -7.63 -4.20 8.37
C ILE A 247 -6.86 -3.06 9.04
N VAL A 248 -7.55 -1.96 9.36
CA VAL A 248 -6.93 -0.82 10.04
C VAL A 248 -6.45 -1.20 11.44
N LEU A 249 -7.24 -1.98 12.19
CA LEU A 249 -6.88 -2.47 13.51
C LEU A 249 -5.63 -3.36 13.47
N TRP A 250 -5.58 -4.33 12.56
CA TRP A 250 -4.43 -5.22 12.41
C TRP A 250 -3.20 -4.47 11.91
N ALA A 251 -3.35 -3.48 11.05
CA ALA A 251 -2.23 -2.65 10.60
C ALA A 251 -1.65 -1.81 11.75
N ALA A 252 -2.50 -1.25 12.61
CA ALA A 252 -2.09 -0.53 13.82
C ALA A 252 -1.41 -1.48 14.83
N GLU A 253 -1.93 -2.69 15.02
CA GLU A 253 -1.31 -3.68 15.89
C GLU A 253 0.07 -4.11 15.37
N LEU A 254 0.19 -4.33 14.05
CA LEU A 254 1.47 -4.62 13.41
C LEU A 254 2.45 -3.47 13.58
N GLU A 255 2.00 -2.22 13.50
CA GLU A 255 2.86 -1.06 13.76
C GLU A 255 3.33 -1.02 15.23
N ALA A 256 2.43 -1.26 16.18
CA ALA A 256 2.77 -1.28 17.60
C ALA A 256 3.82 -2.36 17.93
N GLN A 257 3.65 -3.58 17.39
CA GLN A 257 4.61 -4.68 17.55
C GLN A 257 6.02 -4.34 17.00
N ARG A 258 6.14 -3.38 16.07
CA ARG A 258 7.46 -2.93 15.57
C ARG A 258 8.14 -1.93 16.49
N GLN A 259 7.36 -1.16 17.24
CA GLN A 259 7.88 -0.14 18.16
C GLN A 259 8.28 -0.74 19.51
N GLU A 260 7.63 -1.83 19.91
CA GLU A 260 7.94 -2.52 21.15
C GLU A 260 9.31 -3.19 21.08
N VAL A 261 10.16 -2.88 22.08
CA VAL A 261 11.36 -3.68 22.36
C VAL A 261 10.85 -5.04 22.84
N PRO A 262 11.32 -6.16 22.27
CA PRO A 262 10.86 -7.47 22.72
C PRO A 262 11.23 -7.66 24.19
N GLU A 263 10.24 -7.48 25.07
CA GLU A 263 10.33 -7.99 26.44
C GLU A 263 10.28 -9.51 26.35
N VAL A 264 11.21 -10.18 27.04
CA VAL A 264 11.22 -11.64 27.10
C VAL A 264 9.86 -12.06 27.68
N PRO A 265 9.04 -12.80 26.91
CA PRO A 265 7.69 -13.06 27.33
C PRO A 265 7.78 -13.95 28.58
N GLU A 266 7.12 -13.51 29.65
CA GLU A 266 6.86 -14.40 30.77
C GLU A 266 6.16 -15.66 30.25
N VAL A 267 6.50 -16.82 30.81
CA VAL A 267 6.05 -18.15 30.35
C VAL A 267 4.53 -18.26 30.53
N GLY A 268 3.79 -17.71 29.58
CA GLY A 268 2.33 -17.78 29.47
C GLY A 268 1.90 -18.79 28.40
N PRO A 269 0.60 -19.09 28.31
CA PRO A 269 0.06 -19.89 27.22
C PRO A 269 0.37 -19.22 25.87
N PRO A 270 0.59 -19.99 24.79
CA PRO A 270 0.88 -19.44 23.48
C PRO A 270 -0.28 -18.57 23.00
N VAL A 271 -0.04 -17.26 22.92
CA VAL A 271 -0.96 -16.30 22.32
C VAL A 271 -0.92 -16.50 20.81
N LEU A 272 -2.09 -16.54 20.16
CA LEU A 272 -2.18 -16.59 18.70
C LEU A 272 -1.47 -15.39 18.10
N THR A 273 -0.60 -15.63 17.12
CA THR A 273 0.07 -14.53 16.41
C THR A 273 -0.95 -13.69 15.65
N LEU A 274 -0.58 -12.46 15.29
CA LEU A 274 -1.41 -11.62 14.41
C LEU A 274 -1.73 -12.35 13.09
N GLU A 275 -0.76 -13.06 12.52
CA GLU A 275 -0.95 -13.87 11.31
C GLU A 275 -2.02 -14.93 11.50
N ASP A 276 -1.96 -15.66 12.61
CA ASP A 276 -2.92 -16.72 12.90
C ASP A 276 -4.34 -16.17 13.08
N ARG A 277 -4.50 -15.01 13.72
CA ARG A 277 -5.80 -14.35 13.87
C ARG A 277 -6.36 -13.89 12.53
N ILE A 278 -5.54 -13.22 11.71
CA ILE A 278 -5.94 -12.80 10.36
C ILE A 278 -6.39 -14.03 9.56
N LEU A 279 -5.59 -15.09 9.53
CA LEU A 279 -5.90 -16.29 8.76
C LEU A 279 -7.12 -17.05 9.29
N GLN A 280 -7.34 -17.09 10.61
CA GLN A 280 -8.55 -17.69 11.18
C GLN A 280 -9.81 -16.95 10.76
N GLN A 281 -9.76 -15.62 10.68
CA GLN A 281 -10.91 -14.78 10.31
C GLN A 281 -11.14 -14.73 8.80
N THR A 282 -10.06 -14.64 8.01
CA THR A 282 -10.12 -14.47 6.55
C THR A 282 -10.18 -15.80 5.79
N ASN A 283 -9.54 -16.85 6.32
CA ASN A 283 -9.21 -18.07 5.58
C ASN A 283 -9.29 -19.31 6.48
N ARG A 284 -10.37 -19.43 7.26
CA ARG A 284 -10.52 -20.43 8.34
C ARG A 284 -10.20 -21.86 7.94
N GLU A 285 -10.73 -22.33 6.81
CA GLU A 285 -10.54 -23.71 6.34
C GLU A 285 -9.08 -23.97 5.96
N TRP A 286 -8.48 -23.03 5.22
CA TRP A 286 -7.08 -23.09 4.83
C TRP A 286 -6.18 -23.06 6.07
N TYR A 287 -6.47 -22.19 7.04
CA TYR A 287 -5.74 -22.09 8.29
C TYR A 287 -5.80 -23.40 9.08
N ALA A 288 -6.99 -23.98 9.26
CA ALA A 288 -7.16 -25.24 9.98
C ALA A 288 -6.30 -26.37 9.39
N LYS A 289 -6.13 -26.38 8.06
CA LYS A 289 -5.30 -27.35 7.35
C LYS A 289 -3.79 -27.05 7.43
N HIS A 290 -3.39 -25.78 7.42
CA HIS A 290 -2.01 -25.37 7.18
C HIS A 290 -1.33 -24.59 8.31
N LYS A 291 -1.98 -24.40 9.47
CA LYS A 291 -1.44 -23.63 10.62
C LYS A 291 -0.05 -24.07 11.07
N ASP A 292 0.25 -25.38 10.98
CA ASP A 292 1.54 -25.97 11.38
C ASP A 292 2.47 -26.26 10.18
N SER A 293 2.05 -25.92 8.96
CA SER A 293 2.83 -26.13 7.73
C SER A 293 3.68 -24.91 7.39
N ASP A 294 4.92 -25.14 6.96
CA ASP A 294 5.75 -24.11 6.33
C ASP A 294 5.29 -23.80 4.89
N ILE A 295 5.74 -22.67 4.35
CA ILE A 295 5.37 -22.24 3.00
C ILE A 295 5.81 -23.21 1.92
N SER A 296 7.00 -23.78 2.03
CA SER A 296 7.54 -24.68 1.01
C SER A 296 6.64 -25.91 0.87
N ARG A 297 6.18 -26.46 1.99
CA ARG A 297 5.21 -27.56 2.04
C ARG A 297 3.87 -27.15 1.42
N ILE A 298 3.30 -26.02 1.83
CA ILE A 298 2.00 -25.56 1.31
C ILE A 298 2.05 -25.39 -0.22
N ARG A 299 3.11 -24.74 -0.72
CA ARG A 299 3.32 -24.51 -2.16
C ARG A 299 3.49 -25.82 -2.93
N MET A 300 4.22 -26.79 -2.36
CA MET A 300 4.39 -28.12 -2.93
C MET A 300 3.04 -28.84 -3.04
N GLU A 301 2.23 -28.83 -1.97
CA GLU A 301 0.89 -29.43 -1.97
C GLU A 301 -0.01 -28.78 -3.04
N ALA A 302 -0.02 -27.45 -3.15
CA ALA A 302 -0.77 -26.73 -4.19
C ALA A 302 -0.33 -27.12 -5.61
N ARG A 303 0.99 -27.26 -5.84
CA ARG A 303 1.54 -27.72 -7.12
C ARG A 303 1.11 -29.14 -7.47
N LEU A 304 1.12 -30.05 -6.50
CA LEU A 304 0.68 -31.43 -6.68
C LEU A 304 -0.82 -31.49 -6.99
N GLN A 305 -1.65 -30.74 -6.26
CA GLN A 305 -3.09 -30.68 -6.49
C GLN A 305 -3.43 -30.19 -7.89
N ARG A 306 -2.75 -29.15 -8.39
CA ARG A 306 -2.93 -28.67 -9.78
C ARG A 306 -2.53 -29.73 -10.81
N ARG A 307 -1.41 -30.45 -10.61
CA ARG A 307 -0.98 -31.54 -11.51
C ARG A 307 -1.99 -32.68 -11.55
N VAL A 308 -2.53 -33.07 -10.40
CA VAL A 308 -3.59 -34.09 -10.31
C VAL A 308 -4.84 -33.62 -11.06
N ASN A 309 -5.31 -32.40 -10.78
CA ASN A 309 -6.48 -31.83 -11.46
C ASN A 309 -6.28 -31.77 -12.98
N TRP A 310 -5.11 -31.36 -13.45
CA TRP A 310 -4.80 -31.33 -14.88
C TRP A 310 -4.88 -32.72 -15.53
N ARG A 311 -4.36 -33.76 -14.86
CA ARG A 311 -4.47 -35.15 -15.35
C ARG A 311 -5.90 -35.63 -15.39
N LEU A 312 -6.69 -35.38 -14.35
CA LEU A 312 -8.11 -35.76 -14.30
C LEU A 312 -8.87 -35.13 -15.48
N HIS A 313 -8.64 -33.84 -15.75
CA HIS A 313 -9.24 -33.15 -16.89
C HIS A 313 -8.84 -33.76 -18.25
N GLN A 314 -7.59 -34.19 -18.42
CA GLN A 314 -7.15 -34.84 -19.66
C GLN A 314 -7.76 -36.24 -19.85
N THR A 315 -7.96 -36.98 -18.77
CA THR A 315 -8.50 -38.34 -18.82
C THR A 315 -10.03 -38.42 -18.99
N GLY A 316 -10.74 -37.27 -18.97
CA GLY A 316 -12.21 -37.24 -19.05
C GLY A 316 -12.92 -37.82 -17.82
N LEU A 317 -12.17 -38.14 -16.76
CA LEU A 317 -12.69 -38.60 -15.48
C LEU A 317 -13.08 -37.37 -14.66
N LYS A 318 -14.37 -37.02 -14.68
CA LYS A 318 -14.98 -36.12 -13.69
C LYS A 318 -15.87 -36.92 -12.76
#